data_AF-A0A9P9WM19-F1
#
_entry.id   AF-A0A9P9WM19-F1
#
_cell.length_a   1.000
_cell.length_b   1.000
_cell.length_c   1.000
_cell.angle_alpha   90.00
_cell.angle_beta   90.00
_cell.angle_gamma   90.00
#
_symmetry.space_group_name_H-M   'P 1'
#
loop_
_entity.id
_entity.type
_entity.pdbx_description
1 polymer ?
#
loop_
_entity_poly.entity_id
_entity_poly.type
_entity_poly.pdbx_seq_one_letter_code
_entity_poly.pdbx_strand_id
1 'polypeptide(L)'
;MATPEHDASNIRSRGIFIIDEASIQEKFDTFWGPDWADLAATDVAAYANNLQGHVFQNKKQHQAKEPARTVQNDGPNFRKWPERSPVLPNPKDKEFPGSNNEFKLVANTSSFDVAQYPDSPQRAGMSFIHVLGVPMARIFNGVALNKSNVRILQDIIDTFTAQWQTSRFREEVIQHQKVVIENTHRRQLECLGPEEETKKKRVEENYQKALGHFEELEPKAYKLEAGDFSFGLHLYPDHSVNHLHLHIIAGPPEFRAYSTRMHEEKTMDVRAVQQFIMSDGFPDYQSSKRSVQTVA
;
A
#
# COMPACT_ATOMS: atom_id res chain seq x y z
N MET A 1 5.62 58.63 28.27
CA MET A 1 6.05 58.30 29.65
C MET A 1 6.03 56.79 29.81
N ALA A 2 6.88 56.28 30.72
CA ALA A 2 7.05 54.89 31.20
C ALA A 2 6.25 53.74 30.55
N THR A 3 7.00 52.69 30.20
CA THR A 3 6.56 51.29 30.07
C THR A 3 6.00 50.73 31.39
N PRO A 4 5.42 49.53 31.34
CA PRO A 4 6.04 48.47 32.15
C PRO A 4 6.58 47.34 31.29
N GLU A 5 7.70 46.79 31.77
CA GLU A 5 8.40 45.65 31.20
C GLU A 5 7.65 44.35 31.52
N HIS A 6 7.75 43.36 30.64
CA HIS A 6 7.89 41.98 31.09
C HIS A 6 8.77 41.21 30.10
N ASP A 7 10.00 40.94 30.55
CA ASP A 7 10.90 39.98 29.92
C ASP A 7 10.50 38.55 30.33
N ALA A 8 10.43 37.66 29.34
CA ALA A 8 10.45 36.22 29.51
C ALA A 8 10.88 35.57 28.18
N SER A 9 12.17 35.71 27.86
CA SER A 9 12.82 34.93 26.81
C SER A 9 12.57 33.40 26.92
N ASN A 10 12.66 32.71 25.77
CA ASN A 10 12.47 31.27 25.54
C ASN A 10 11.03 30.70 25.65
N ILE A 11 10.45 30.37 24.49
CA ILE A 11 10.23 28.97 24.10
C ILE A 11 10.42 28.85 22.58
N ARG A 12 10.98 27.71 22.15
CA ARG A 12 11.45 27.47 20.78
C ARG A 12 10.31 27.39 19.76
N SER A 13 10.67 27.68 18.52
CA SER A 13 9.90 27.32 17.32
C SER A 13 9.36 25.88 17.40
N ARG A 14 8.05 25.74 17.25
CA ARG A 14 7.42 24.46 16.90
C ARG A 14 6.94 24.58 15.46
N GLY A 15 7.72 24.01 14.55
CA GLY A 15 7.31 23.87 13.16
C GLY A 15 6.03 23.06 13.05
N ILE A 16 5.21 23.39 12.06
CA ILE A 16 4.05 22.60 11.69
C ILE A 16 4.58 21.27 11.14
N PHE A 17 4.32 20.18 11.84
CA PHE A 17 4.62 18.84 11.33
C PHE A 17 3.58 18.45 10.28
N ILE A 18 3.81 18.89 9.05
CA ILE A 18 3.30 18.15 7.89
C ILE A 18 3.93 16.76 7.97
N ILE A 19 3.10 15.72 8.06
CA ILE A 19 3.57 14.33 7.95
C ILE A 19 3.83 14.08 6.46
N ASP A 20 5.04 14.48 6.07
CA ASP A 20 5.70 14.13 4.83
C ASP A 20 5.79 12.60 4.69
N GLU A 21 5.78 12.08 3.47
CA GLU A 21 6.06 10.69 3.12
C GLU A 21 7.49 10.32 3.57
N ALA A 22 8.44 11.27 3.46
CA ALA A 22 9.76 11.15 4.07
C ALA A 22 9.73 11.03 5.60
N SER A 23 8.71 11.57 6.30
CA SER A 23 8.56 11.41 7.75
C SER A 23 7.90 10.07 8.14
N ILE A 24 7.28 9.37 7.19
CA ILE A 24 6.86 7.97 7.35
C ILE A 24 8.09 7.08 7.19
N GLN A 25 8.93 7.34 6.19
CA GLN A 25 10.20 6.64 5.99
C GLN A 25 11.18 6.88 7.14
N GLU A 26 11.37 8.12 7.59
CA GLU A 26 12.21 8.48 8.74
C GLU A 26 11.73 7.79 10.02
N LYS A 27 10.41 7.66 10.23
CA LYS A 27 9.85 6.89 11.35
C LYS A 27 10.03 5.39 11.17
N PHE A 28 10.07 4.89 9.93
CA PHE A 28 10.48 3.52 9.63
C PHE A 28 11.95 3.33 10.02
N ASP A 29 12.85 4.15 9.50
CA ASP A 29 14.31 4.07 9.73
C ASP A 29 14.67 4.27 11.21
N THR A 30 13.95 5.15 11.93
CA THR A 30 14.12 5.38 13.38
C THR A 30 13.62 4.20 14.22
N PHE A 31 12.62 3.45 13.74
CA PHE A 31 12.04 2.32 14.48
C PHE A 31 12.69 0.97 14.14
N TRP A 32 13.31 0.87 12.96
CA TRP A 32 13.87 -0.37 12.41
C TRP A 32 15.39 -0.37 12.20
N GLY A 33 16.03 0.80 12.22
CA GLY A 33 17.44 0.98 11.88
C GLY A 33 17.69 1.09 10.38
N PRO A 34 18.86 1.60 9.95
CA PRO A 34 19.17 1.86 8.55
C PRO A 34 19.40 0.58 7.71
N ASP A 35 19.59 -0.57 8.34
CA ASP A 35 20.09 -1.80 7.69
C ASP A 35 19.00 -2.61 6.92
N TRP A 36 17.76 -2.11 6.85
CA TRP A 36 16.67 -2.80 6.12
C TRP A 36 16.90 -2.80 4.60
N ALA A 37 17.58 -1.77 4.08
CA ALA A 37 17.90 -1.63 2.67
C ALA A 37 18.82 -2.76 2.17
N ASP A 38 19.74 -3.26 3.01
CA ASP A 38 20.72 -4.29 2.61
C ASP A 38 20.11 -5.70 2.56
N LEU A 39 19.15 -6.01 3.44
CA LEU A 39 18.38 -7.26 3.37
C LEU A 39 17.52 -7.31 2.11
N ALA A 40 16.82 -6.20 1.82
CA ALA A 40 16.09 -6.06 0.57
C ALA A 40 17.05 -6.13 -0.63
N ALA A 41 18.19 -5.44 -0.60
CA ALA A 41 19.16 -5.44 -1.69
C ALA A 41 19.77 -6.82 -1.95
N THR A 42 19.95 -7.68 -0.94
CA THR A 42 20.56 -9.01 -1.13
C THR A 42 19.60 -9.97 -1.86
N ASP A 43 18.34 -10.05 -1.41
CA ASP A 43 17.32 -10.89 -2.06
C ASP A 43 16.82 -10.27 -3.38
N VAL A 44 16.67 -8.94 -3.45
CA VAL A 44 16.33 -8.24 -4.71
C VAL A 44 17.47 -8.29 -5.70
N ALA A 45 18.76 -8.30 -5.30
CA ALA A 45 19.86 -8.55 -6.23
C ALA A 45 19.87 -10.00 -6.72
N ALA A 46 19.60 -10.99 -5.86
CA ALA A 46 19.46 -12.38 -6.30
C ALA A 46 18.29 -12.55 -7.31
N TYR A 47 17.16 -11.90 -7.04
CA TYR A 47 15.98 -11.89 -7.91
C TYR A 47 16.20 -11.10 -9.21
N ALA A 48 16.83 -9.93 -9.14
CA ALA A 48 17.16 -9.08 -10.28
C ALA A 48 18.26 -9.70 -11.16
N ASN A 49 19.22 -10.42 -10.61
CA ASN A 49 20.21 -11.17 -11.39
C ASN A 49 19.54 -12.32 -12.18
N ASN A 50 18.57 -13.02 -11.58
CA ASN A 50 17.74 -14.00 -12.30
C ASN A 50 16.90 -13.35 -13.42
N LEU A 51 16.37 -12.14 -13.21
CA LEU A 51 15.63 -11.40 -14.25
C LEU A 51 16.55 -10.83 -15.35
N GLN A 52 17.73 -10.30 -15.01
CA GLN A 52 18.68 -9.74 -15.97
C GLN A 52 19.20 -10.79 -16.95
N GLY A 53 19.31 -12.06 -16.53
CA GLY A 53 19.63 -13.19 -17.41
C GLY A 53 18.62 -13.41 -18.55
N HIS A 54 17.37 -12.95 -18.39
CA HIS A 54 16.29 -13.19 -19.36
C HIS A 54 15.80 -11.94 -20.12
N VAL A 55 16.15 -10.72 -19.67
CA VAL A 55 15.66 -9.47 -20.29
C VAL A 55 16.64 -8.88 -21.33
N PHE A 56 17.92 -9.29 -21.35
CA PHE A 56 18.93 -8.76 -22.28
C PHE A 56 18.91 -9.31 -23.73
N GLN A 57 17.71 -9.46 -24.32
CA GLN A 57 17.53 -9.53 -25.77
C GLN A 57 16.37 -8.65 -26.28
N ASN A 58 16.36 -7.35 -25.96
CA ASN A 58 15.80 -6.32 -26.84
C ASN A 58 16.17 -4.88 -26.43
N LYS A 59 17.38 -4.44 -26.83
CA LYS A 59 17.73 -3.07 -27.28
C LYS A 59 19.26 -2.93 -27.38
N LYS A 60 19.79 -2.90 -28.60
CA LYS A 60 21.12 -2.36 -28.91
C LYS A 60 20.99 -1.35 -30.04
N GLN A 61 21.23 -0.07 -29.74
CA GLN A 61 21.88 0.86 -30.68
C GLN A 61 22.29 2.15 -29.95
N HIS A 62 23.61 2.45 -29.98
CA HIS A 62 24.30 3.68 -29.52
C HIS A 62 24.21 3.98 -27.99
N GLN A 63 25.19 4.53 -27.25
CA GLN A 63 26.63 4.82 -27.40
C GLN A 63 27.22 5.04 -25.95
N ALA A 64 28.52 5.06 -25.62
CA ALA A 64 29.77 4.88 -26.37
C ALA A 64 30.83 4.02 -25.60
N LYS A 65 31.74 4.62 -24.80
CA LYS A 65 32.80 3.95 -23.98
C LYS A 65 33.27 4.82 -22.80
N GLU A 66 33.52 4.23 -21.63
CA GLU A 66 34.57 4.62 -20.65
C GLU A 66 35.11 3.37 -19.92
N PRO A 67 36.39 3.36 -19.45
CA PRO A 67 37.01 2.19 -18.82
C PRO A 67 36.81 2.10 -17.30
N ALA A 68 36.81 0.87 -16.77
CA ALA A 68 36.48 0.56 -15.38
C ALA A 68 37.54 0.98 -14.34
N ARG A 69 37.10 1.30 -13.12
CA ARG A 69 37.91 1.29 -11.90
C ARG A 69 37.62 0.04 -11.08
N THR A 70 38.67 -0.67 -10.68
CA THR A 70 38.62 -1.78 -9.74
C THR A 70 38.39 -1.26 -8.32
N VAL A 71 37.41 -1.81 -7.60
CA VAL A 71 37.22 -1.61 -6.16
C VAL A 71 37.53 -2.93 -5.45
N GLN A 72 38.27 -2.87 -4.35
CA GLN A 72 38.65 -4.05 -3.57
C GLN A 72 37.47 -4.52 -2.69
N ASN A 73 37.26 -5.84 -2.63
CA ASN A 73 36.29 -6.46 -1.74
C ASN A 73 36.88 -6.64 -0.34
N ASP A 74 36.47 -5.79 0.61
CA ASP A 74 36.56 -6.11 2.03
C ASP A 74 35.24 -6.78 2.46
N GLY A 75 35.26 -8.09 2.69
CA GLY A 75 34.07 -8.87 3.04
C GLY A 75 33.57 -8.57 4.45
N PRO A 76 32.25 -8.41 4.68
CA PRO A 76 31.73 -8.04 5.98
C PRO A 76 31.81 -9.17 7.01
N ASN A 77 32.32 -8.84 8.19
CA ASN A 77 32.31 -9.73 9.36
C ASN A 77 30.88 -9.94 9.87
N PHE A 78 30.35 -11.16 9.75
CA PHE A 78 29.06 -11.54 10.32
C PHE A 78 29.11 -11.58 11.87
N ARG A 79 28.73 -10.48 12.52
CA ARG A 79 28.33 -10.51 13.94
C ARG A 79 26.93 -11.09 14.08
N LYS A 80 26.72 -11.91 15.12
CA LYS A 80 25.40 -12.48 15.44
C LYS A 80 24.38 -11.38 15.73
N TRP A 81 23.21 -11.50 15.10
CA TRP A 81 22.07 -10.61 15.26
C TRP A 81 21.38 -10.77 16.63
N PRO A 82 20.82 -9.69 17.22
CA PRO A 82 19.92 -9.77 18.36
C PRO A 82 18.46 -10.02 17.91
N GLU A 83 17.78 -10.95 18.56
CA GLU A 83 16.35 -11.19 18.37
C GLU A 83 15.53 -9.99 18.89
N ARG A 84 14.76 -9.32 18.01
CA ARG A 84 13.76 -8.31 18.41
C ARG A 84 12.47 -8.38 17.60
N SER A 85 11.37 -8.25 18.35
CA SER A 85 9.99 -8.65 18.05
C SER A 85 9.33 -7.98 16.84
N PRO A 86 8.33 -8.63 16.20
CA PRO A 86 7.59 -8.05 15.07
C PRO A 86 6.86 -6.76 15.45
N VAL A 87 6.85 -5.79 14.53
CA VAL A 87 5.91 -4.67 14.57
C VAL A 87 4.58 -5.17 14.06
N LEU A 88 3.56 -4.83 14.82
CA LEU A 88 2.15 -5.12 14.57
C LEU A 88 1.56 -3.97 13.72
N PRO A 89 0.32 -4.09 13.20
CA PRO A 89 -0.38 -2.93 12.65
C PRO A 89 -0.37 -1.73 13.61
N ASN A 90 -0.59 -0.53 13.08
CA ASN A 90 -0.68 0.65 13.94
C ASN A 90 -1.86 0.41 14.91
N PRO A 91 -1.71 0.59 16.23
CA PRO A 91 -2.79 0.33 17.20
C PRO A 91 -4.04 1.22 17.03
N LYS A 92 -4.05 2.11 16.03
CA LYS A 92 -5.20 2.91 15.59
C LYS A 92 -5.96 2.31 14.40
N ASP A 93 -5.42 1.28 13.75
CA ASP A 93 -6.06 0.63 12.61
C ASP A 93 -7.20 -0.28 13.11
N LYS A 94 -8.37 -0.22 12.46
CA LYS A 94 -9.51 -1.06 12.84
C LYS A 94 -9.27 -2.49 12.33
N GLU A 95 -8.94 -3.39 13.25
CA GLU A 95 -8.92 -4.83 13.01
C GLU A 95 -10.37 -5.34 12.92
N PHE A 96 -10.68 -6.09 11.86
CA PHE A 96 -11.97 -6.74 11.68
C PHE A 96 -11.98 -8.18 12.22
N PRO A 97 -13.15 -8.71 12.60
CA PRO A 97 -13.31 -10.14 12.90
C PRO A 97 -12.90 -11.01 11.69
N GLY A 98 -12.37 -12.20 11.97
CA GLY A 98 -11.69 -13.05 10.99
C GLY A 98 -10.16 -12.92 10.97
N SER A 99 -9.61 -11.88 11.59
CA SER A 99 -8.18 -11.80 11.92
C SER A 99 -7.76 -12.99 12.80
N ASN A 100 -6.59 -13.58 12.52
CA ASN A 100 -6.06 -14.74 13.24
C ASN A 100 -4.57 -14.54 13.60
N ASN A 101 -3.86 -15.59 14.01
CA ASN A 101 -2.45 -15.52 14.38
C ASN A 101 -1.49 -15.38 13.17
N GLU A 102 -1.98 -15.62 11.94
CA GLU A 102 -1.20 -15.64 10.69
C GLU A 102 -1.35 -14.35 9.89
N PHE A 103 -2.53 -13.73 9.90
CA PHE A 103 -2.80 -12.43 9.26
C PHE A 103 -3.96 -11.67 9.94
N LYS A 104 -4.08 -10.40 9.58
CA LYS A 104 -5.18 -9.51 9.99
C LYS A 104 -5.94 -8.98 8.78
N LEU A 105 -7.25 -8.82 8.93
CA LEU A 105 -8.08 -8.03 8.02
C LEU A 105 -8.23 -6.63 8.62
N VAL A 106 -7.73 -5.64 7.90
CA VAL A 106 -7.57 -4.27 8.41
C VAL A 106 -8.26 -3.30 7.46
N ALA A 107 -9.04 -2.37 8.00
CA ALA A 107 -9.65 -1.33 7.19
C ALA A 107 -8.60 -0.34 6.65
N ASN A 108 -8.76 0.15 5.41
CA ASN A 108 -8.01 1.33 5.00
C ASN A 108 -8.39 2.53 5.89
N THR A 109 -7.41 3.38 6.21
CA THR A 109 -7.57 4.58 7.05
C THR A 109 -7.69 5.86 6.22
N SER A 110 -7.48 5.77 4.90
CA SER A 110 -7.88 6.77 3.91
C SER A 110 -9.32 6.57 3.44
N SER A 111 -10.02 7.68 3.23
CA SER A 111 -11.34 7.70 2.60
C SER A 111 -11.23 7.26 1.14
N PHE A 112 -12.26 6.63 0.61
CA PHE A 112 -12.34 6.28 -0.80
C PHE A 112 -12.46 7.50 -1.73
N ASP A 113 -12.87 8.66 -1.22
CA ASP A 113 -13.23 9.82 -2.06
C ASP A 113 -12.05 10.80 -2.26
N VAL A 114 -11.66 10.98 -3.52
CA VAL A 114 -10.63 11.96 -3.94
C VAL A 114 -11.00 13.42 -3.60
N ALA A 115 -12.28 13.74 -3.42
CA ALA A 115 -12.72 15.07 -2.97
C ALA A 115 -12.14 15.43 -1.60
N GLN A 116 -11.91 14.44 -0.72
CA GLN A 116 -11.26 14.69 0.58
C GLN A 116 -9.74 14.86 0.47
N TYR A 117 -9.14 14.69 -0.70
CA TYR A 117 -7.69 14.82 -0.92
C TYR A 117 -7.38 15.75 -2.10
N PRO A 118 -7.87 17.01 -2.10
CA PRO A 118 -7.80 17.90 -3.26
C PRO A 118 -6.37 18.17 -3.76
N ASP A 119 -5.40 18.13 -2.85
CA ASP A 119 -3.99 18.44 -3.14
C ASP A 119 -3.13 17.16 -3.23
N SER A 120 -3.72 15.97 -3.02
CA SER A 120 -3.02 14.67 -3.05
C SER A 120 -3.98 13.48 -3.31
N PRO A 121 -4.69 13.44 -4.45
CA PRO A 121 -5.73 12.44 -4.73
C PRO A 121 -5.24 10.98 -4.72
N GLN A 122 -3.94 10.74 -4.90
CA GLN A 122 -3.30 9.44 -4.70
C GLN A 122 -3.51 8.83 -3.30
N ARG A 123 -3.83 9.65 -2.30
CA ARG A 123 -4.08 9.21 -0.92
C ARG A 123 -5.43 8.54 -0.72
N ALA A 124 -6.39 8.72 -1.64
CA ALA A 124 -7.68 8.07 -1.56
C ALA A 124 -7.55 6.54 -1.61
N GLY A 125 -8.47 5.84 -0.96
CA GLY A 125 -8.65 4.40 -1.10
C GLY A 125 -9.05 4.02 -2.53
N MET A 126 -8.78 2.77 -2.92
CA MET A 126 -8.93 2.27 -4.30
C MET A 126 -10.37 1.99 -4.72
N SER A 127 -11.29 1.85 -3.77
CA SER A 127 -12.74 1.82 -3.99
C SER A 127 -13.45 2.10 -2.67
N PHE A 128 -14.77 2.26 -2.71
CA PHE A 128 -15.64 2.39 -1.54
C PHE A 128 -15.36 1.34 -0.46
N ILE A 129 -15.18 0.07 -0.84
CA ILE A 129 -14.74 -0.98 0.08
C ILE A 129 -13.26 -1.24 -0.17
N HIS A 130 -12.38 -0.71 0.68
CA HIS A 130 -10.95 -0.99 0.60
C HIS A 130 -10.47 -1.60 1.92
N VAL A 131 -10.27 -2.91 1.91
CA VAL A 131 -9.74 -3.70 3.04
C VAL A 131 -8.33 -4.20 2.68
N LEU A 132 -7.47 -4.32 3.68
CA LEU A 132 -6.11 -4.83 3.57
C LEU A 132 -6.00 -6.15 4.33
N GLY A 133 -5.55 -7.20 3.64
CA GLY A 133 -5.11 -8.44 4.26
C GLY A 133 -3.62 -8.38 4.56
N VAL A 134 -3.24 -8.36 5.84
CA VAL A 134 -1.85 -8.12 6.27
C VAL A 134 -1.32 -9.34 7.03
N PRO A 135 -0.39 -10.13 6.47
CA PRO A 135 0.30 -11.20 7.18
C PRO A 135 1.05 -10.70 8.42
N MET A 136 1.00 -11.49 9.49
CA MET A 136 1.77 -11.28 10.72
C MET A 136 3.24 -11.69 10.54
N ALA A 137 3.52 -12.58 9.58
CA ALA A 137 4.86 -12.90 9.14
C ALA A 137 5.49 -11.69 8.41
N ARG A 138 6.76 -11.38 8.72
CA ARG A 138 7.52 -10.32 8.05
C ARG A 138 7.89 -10.75 6.63
N ILE A 139 7.01 -10.51 5.67
CA ILE A 139 7.23 -10.75 4.24
C ILE A 139 7.35 -9.37 3.58
N PHE A 140 8.50 -9.07 2.96
CA PHE A 140 8.81 -7.74 2.43
C PHE A 140 7.77 -7.23 1.41
N ASN A 141 7.42 -8.03 0.40
CA ASN A 141 6.48 -7.68 -0.65
C ASN A 141 6.01 -8.95 -1.37
N GLY A 142 5.03 -8.84 -2.29
CA GLY A 142 4.62 -9.95 -3.15
C GLY A 142 5.77 -10.55 -3.98
N VAL A 143 6.80 -9.76 -4.33
CA VAL A 143 8.01 -10.28 -5.03
C VAL A 143 8.88 -11.21 -4.17
N ALA A 144 8.70 -11.22 -2.85
CA ALA A 144 9.43 -12.09 -1.91
C ALA A 144 8.66 -13.38 -1.58
N LEU A 145 7.51 -13.62 -2.22
CA LEU A 145 6.74 -14.85 -2.07
C LEU A 145 7.35 -16.00 -2.87
N ASN A 146 7.19 -17.21 -2.35
CA ASN A 146 7.69 -18.45 -2.91
C ASN A 146 6.70 -19.60 -2.64
N LYS A 147 6.96 -20.79 -3.21
CA LYS A 147 6.06 -21.96 -3.14
C LYS A 147 5.67 -22.40 -1.72
N SER A 148 6.46 -22.06 -0.68
CA SER A 148 6.17 -22.44 0.71
C SER A 148 5.26 -21.44 1.45
N ASN A 149 5.24 -20.16 1.06
CA ASN A 149 4.52 -19.10 1.77
C ASN A 149 3.42 -18.39 0.95
N VAL A 150 3.40 -18.54 -0.39
CA VAL A 150 2.42 -17.90 -1.29
C VAL A 150 0.96 -18.26 -0.97
N ARG A 151 0.74 -19.38 -0.28
CA ARG A 151 -0.57 -19.82 0.19
C ARG A 151 -1.27 -18.80 1.10
N ILE A 152 -0.52 -18.00 1.87
CA ILE A 152 -1.10 -16.99 2.79
C ILE A 152 -2.07 -16.03 2.09
N LEU A 153 -1.85 -15.76 0.80
CA LEU A 153 -2.74 -14.96 -0.03
C LEU A 153 -4.12 -15.62 -0.17
N GLN A 154 -4.17 -16.94 -0.35
CA GLN A 154 -5.43 -17.68 -0.43
C GLN A 154 -6.14 -17.74 0.92
N ASP A 155 -5.40 -18.00 2.00
CA ASP A 155 -5.99 -18.09 3.34
C ASP A 155 -6.62 -16.73 3.77
N ILE A 156 -6.04 -15.60 3.33
CA ILE A 156 -6.64 -14.25 3.43
C ILE A 156 -7.92 -14.12 2.58
N ILE A 157 -7.88 -14.51 1.29
CA ILE A 157 -9.02 -14.41 0.35
C ILE A 157 -10.22 -15.23 0.85
N ASP A 158 -9.98 -16.48 1.24
CA ASP A 158 -11.01 -17.40 1.74
C ASP A 158 -11.65 -16.85 3.02
N THR A 159 -10.83 -16.29 3.91
CA THR A 159 -11.32 -15.70 5.16
C THR A 159 -12.11 -14.42 4.92
N PHE A 160 -11.64 -13.50 4.07
CA PHE A 160 -12.44 -12.33 3.68
C PHE A 160 -13.77 -12.76 3.03
N THR A 161 -13.72 -13.72 2.11
CA THR A 161 -14.89 -14.27 1.41
C THR A 161 -15.91 -14.83 2.40
N ALA A 162 -15.47 -15.62 3.38
CA ALA A 162 -16.33 -16.18 4.42
C ALA A 162 -16.91 -15.11 5.36
N GLN A 163 -16.09 -14.13 5.78
CA GLN A 163 -16.53 -13.04 6.65
C GLN A 163 -17.54 -12.12 5.93
N TRP A 164 -17.32 -11.81 4.65
CA TRP A 164 -18.21 -10.94 3.85
C TRP A 164 -19.63 -11.50 3.70
N GLN A 165 -19.82 -12.82 3.76
CA GLN A 165 -21.17 -13.40 3.78
C GLN A 165 -21.96 -12.99 5.04
N THR A 166 -21.28 -12.73 6.16
CA THR A 166 -21.94 -12.26 7.39
C THR A 166 -22.41 -10.81 7.24
N SER A 167 -23.64 -10.52 7.68
CA SER A 167 -24.18 -9.15 7.67
C SER A 167 -23.37 -8.21 8.55
N ARG A 168 -22.95 -8.69 9.73
CA ARG A 168 -22.18 -7.93 10.72
C ARG A 168 -20.84 -7.45 10.17
N PHE A 169 -20.06 -8.29 9.50
CA PHE A 169 -18.77 -7.86 8.93
C PHE A 169 -18.98 -6.80 7.84
N ARG A 170 -19.97 -6.99 6.96
CA ARG A 170 -20.34 -6.00 5.94
C ARG A 170 -20.69 -4.65 6.55
N GLU A 171 -21.56 -4.64 7.57
CA GLU A 171 -21.93 -3.44 8.31
C GLU A 171 -20.70 -2.79 8.98
N GLU A 172 -19.85 -3.56 9.66
CA GLU A 172 -18.63 -3.04 10.31
C GLU A 172 -17.64 -2.42 9.33
N VAL A 173 -17.53 -2.95 8.09
CA VAL A 173 -16.69 -2.42 7.01
C VAL A 173 -17.31 -1.17 6.37
N ILE A 174 -18.61 -1.20 6.08
CA ILE A 174 -19.34 -0.07 5.49
C ILE A 174 -19.33 1.12 6.45
N GLN A 175 -19.74 0.95 7.72
CA GLN A 175 -19.75 2.04 8.70
C GLN A 175 -18.35 2.60 8.98
N HIS A 176 -17.28 1.81 8.77
CA HIS A 176 -15.91 2.33 8.89
C HIS A 176 -15.59 3.40 7.83
N GLN A 177 -16.15 3.30 6.61
CA GLN A 177 -15.94 4.33 5.58
C GLN A 177 -16.48 5.70 6.03
N LYS A 178 -17.68 5.72 6.62
CA LYS A 178 -18.26 6.94 7.20
C LYS A 178 -17.38 7.53 8.31
N VAL A 179 -16.92 6.68 9.23
CA VAL A 179 -15.98 7.08 10.29
C VAL A 179 -14.66 7.64 9.72
N VAL A 180 -14.17 7.12 8.61
CA VAL A 180 -12.96 7.64 7.93
C VAL A 180 -13.22 8.98 7.24
N ILE A 181 -14.39 9.17 6.62
CA ILE A 181 -14.81 10.47 6.06
C ILE A 181 -14.84 11.54 7.16
N GLU A 182 -15.53 11.26 8.27
CA GLU A 182 -15.66 12.15 9.43
C GLU A 182 -14.29 12.44 10.09
N ASN A 183 -13.45 11.42 10.27
CA ASN A 183 -12.09 11.60 10.81
C ASN A 183 -11.19 12.41 9.88
N THR A 184 -11.29 12.23 8.56
CA THR A 184 -10.51 13.00 7.59
C THR A 184 -10.94 14.46 7.60
N HIS A 185 -12.24 14.73 7.62
CA HIS A 185 -12.79 16.07 7.76
C HIS A 185 -12.29 16.77 9.02
N ARG A 186 -12.41 16.12 10.19
CA ARG A 186 -11.97 16.68 11.48
C ARG A 186 -10.47 17.04 11.46
N ARG A 187 -9.62 16.12 11.00
CA ARG A 187 -8.16 16.35 10.89
C ARG A 187 -7.82 17.53 9.97
N GLN A 188 -8.58 17.72 8.88
CA GLN A 188 -8.37 18.85 7.98
C GLN A 188 -8.72 20.17 8.65
N LEU A 189 -9.82 20.25 9.39
CA LEU A 189 -10.17 21.45 10.17
C LEU A 189 -9.17 21.72 11.32
N GLU A 190 -8.71 20.68 12.01
CA GLU A 190 -7.69 20.78 13.07
C GLU A 190 -6.35 21.34 12.58
N CYS A 191 -6.02 21.18 11.29
CA CYS A 191 -4.81 21.70 10.68
C CYS A 191 -4.92 23.14 10.15
N LEU A 192 -6.11 23.77 10.18
CA LEU A 192 -6.34 25.11 9.62
C LEU A 192 -6.38 26.21 10.68
N GLY A 193 -5.74 27.34 10.38
CA GLY A 193 -5.72 28.53 11.23
C GLY A 193 -7.11 29.19 11.38
N PRO A 194 -7.33 30.02 12.42
CA PRO A 194 -8.58 30.77 12.59
C PRO A 194 -8.92 31.62 11.36
N GLU A 195 -7.93 32.23 10.72
CA GLU A 195 -8.03 33.09 9.54
C GLU A 195 -8.32 32.37 8.20
N GLU A 196 -8.21 31.04 8.13
CA GLU A 196 -8.25 30.29 6.86
C GLU A 196 -9.68 29.94 6.39
N GLU A 197 -10.61 30.87 6.51
CA GLU A 197 -12.05 30.65 6.33
C GLU A 197 -12.42 30.05 4.96
N THR A 198 -11.82 30.55 3.87
CA THR A 198 -12.02 30.01 2.52
C THR A 198 -11.59 28.55 2.40
N LYS A 199 -10.54 28.12 3.13
CA LYS A 199 -10.10 26.72 3.14
C LYS A 199 -11.03 25.84 3.97
N LYS A 200 -11.50 26.33 5.12
CA LYS A 200 -12.50 25.64 5.95
C LYS A 200 -13.78 25.38 5.17
N LYS A 201 -14.27 26.38 4.43
CA LYS A 201 -15.44 26.23 3.55
C LYS A 201 -15.22 25.15 2.50
N ARG A 202 -14.06 25.12 1.83
CA ARG A 202 -13.70 24.07 0.85
C ARG A 202 -13.63 22.68 1.49
N VAL A 203 -13.11 22.58 2.71
CA VAL A 203 -13.02 21.34 3.48
C VAL A 203 -14.42 20.82 3.86
N GLU A 204 -15.34 21.69 4.27
CA GLU A 204 -16.74 21.37 4.52
C GLU A 204 -17.47 20.95 3.23
N GLU A 205 -17.33 21.70 2.13
CA GLU A 205 -17.90 21.35 0.82
C GLU A 205 -17.44 19.97 0.34
N ASN A 206 -16.16 19.64 0.52
CA ASN A 206 -15.59 18.33 0.21
C ASN A 206 -16.11 17.21 1.14
N TYR A 207 -16.30 17.50 2.43
CA TYR A 207 -16.87 16.55 3.39
C TYR A 207 -18.33 16.22 3.05
N GLN A 208 -19.17 17.22 2.79
CA GLN A 208 -20.57 17.04 2.39
C GLN A 208 -20.67 16.24 1.08
N LYS A 209 -19.77 16.49 0.12
CA LYS A 209 -19.70 15.72 -1.12
C LYS A 209 -19.36 14.24 -0.88
N ALA A 210 -18.34 13.96 -0.08
CA ALA A 210 -17.95 12.58 0.26
C ALA A 210 -19.03 11.83 1.05
N LEU A 211 -19.74 12.54 1.94
CA LEU A 211 -20.87 11.98 2.67
C LEU A 211 -22.05 11.65 1.73
N GLY A 212 -22.39 12.52 0.79
CA GLY A 212 -23.42 12.25 -0.22
C GLY A 212 -23.08 11.04 -1.12
N HIS A 213 -21.82 10.87 -1.51
CA HIS A 213 -21.39 9.66 -2.23
C HIS A 213 -21.43 8.40 -1.35
N PHE A 214 -21.12 8.52 -0.05
CA PHE A 214 -21.30 7.41 0.90
C PHE A 214 -22.76 6.98 0.98
N GLU A 215 -23.69 7.93 1.14
CA GLU A 215 -25.13 7.67 1.20
C GLU A 215 -25.68 7.04 -0.10
N GLU A 216 -25.12 7.38 -1.26
CA GLU A 216 -25.47 6.76 -2.54
C GLU A 216 -24.96 5.30 -2.65
N LEU A 217 -23.76 5.02 -2.15
CA LEU A 217 -23.09 3.72 -2.31
C LEU A 217 -23.44 2.71 -1.20
N GLU A 218 -23.71 3.15 0.02
CA GLU A 218 -24.09 2.30 1.16
C GLU A 218 -25.17 1.25 0.82
N PRO A 219 -26.37 1.61 0.31
CA PRO A 219 -27.43 0.65 0.00
C PRO A 219 -27.09 -0.29 -1.17
N LYS A 220 -26.08 0.04 -1.97
CA LYS A 220 -25.54 -0.82 -3.03
C LYS A 220 -24.50 -1.79 -2.44
N ALA A 221 -23.64 -1.33 -1.53
CA ALA A 221 -22.58 -2.12 -0.92
C ALA A 221 -23.10 -3.33 -0.13
N TYR A 222 -24.25 -3.21 0.55
CA TYR A 222 -24.89 -4.36 1.21
C TYR A 222 -25.32 -5.49 0.24
N LYS A 223 -25.40 -5.22 -1.07
CA LYS A 223 -25.78 -6.20 -2.10
C LYS A 223 -24.59 -6.87 -2.77
N LEU A 224 -23.36 -6.42 -2.49
CA LEU A 224 -22.14 -7.03 -3.04
C LEU A 224 -22.00 -8.47 -2.55
N GLU A 225 -21.77 -9.39 -3.47
CA GLU A 225 -21.37 -10.76 -3.21
C GLU A 225 -19.84 -10.87 -3.16
N ALA A 226 -19.30 -11.96 -2.62
CA ALA A 226 -17.85 -12.14 -2.56
C ALA A 226 -17.18 -12.23 -3.96
N GLY A 227 -17.95 -12.58 -5.00
CA GLY A 227 -17.49 -12.57 -6.40
C GLY A 227 -17.29 -11.17 -6.98
N ASP A 228 -17.86 -10.12 -6.36
CA ASP A 228 -17.71 -8.73 -6.80
C ASP A 228 -16.37 -8.10 -6.36
N PHE A 229 -15.52 -8.83 -5.63
CA PHE A 229 -14.26 -8.32 -5.12
C PHE A 229 -13.08 -8.66 -6.01
N SER A 230 -12.22 -7.65 -6.21
CA SER A 230 -10.90 -7.82 -6.84
C SER A 230 -9.83 -7.89 -5.75
N PHE A 231 -8.82 -8.73 -5.98
CA PHE A 231 -7.77 -9.04 -5.01
C PHE A 231 -6.41 -8.78 -5.66
N GLY A 232 -5.66 -7.81 -5.13
CA GLY A 232 -4.48 -7.27 -5.81
C GLY A 232 -3.29 -6.95 -4.92
N LEU A 233 -2.10 -6.97 -5.51
CA LEU A 233 -0.84 -6.66 -4.84
C LEU A 233 -0.14 -5.49 -5.53
N HIS A 234 0.35 -4.51 -4.76
CA HIS A 234 1.35 -3.58 -5.26
C HIS A 234 2.73 -4.21 -5.14
N LEU A 235 3.40 -4.43 -6.27
CA LEU A 235 4.71 -5.11 -6.33
C LEU A 235 5.87 -4.12 -6.37
N TYR A 236 7.04 -4.54 -5.89
CA TYR A 236 8.29 -3.79 -6.04
C TYR A 236 8.64 -3.59 -7.52
N PRO A 237 9.04 -2.38 -7.95
CA PRO A 237 9.44 -1.20 -7.15
C PRO A 237 8.32 -0.20 -6.82
N ASP A 238 7.11 -0.38 -7.33
CA ASP A 238 6.05 0.65 -7.31
C ASP A 238 5.15 0.60 -6.05
N HIS A 239 5.47 -0.29 -5.11
CA HIS A 239 4.75 -0.49 -3.85
C HIS A 239 4.89 0.71 -2.90
N SER A 240 3.86 0.93 -2.08
CA SER A 240 3.86 2.05 -1.12
C SER A 240 4.36 1.68 0.29
N VAL A 241 4.49 0.39 0.62
CA VAL A 241 4.94 -0.08 1.94
C VAL A 241 5.76 -1.36 1.80
N ASN A 242 6.94 -1.41 2.43
CA ASN A 242 7.89 -2.54 2.45
C ASN A 242 7.41 -3.74 3.31
N HIS A 243 6.11 -4.03 3.30
CA HIS A 243 5.51 -5.20 3.92
C HIS A 243 4.35 -5.71 3.05
N LEU A 244 4.21 -7.02 2.89
CA LEU A 244 3.16 -7.65 2.10
C LEU A 244 1.78 -7.27 2.64
N HIS A 245 0.91 -6.78 1.75
CA HIS A 245 -0.49 -6.54 2.04
C HIS A 245 -1.33 -6.79 0.79
N LEU A 246 -2.41 -7.54 0.94
CA LEU A 246 -3.39 -7.81 -0.11
C LEU A 246 -4.45 -6.71 -0.12
N HIS A 247 -4.59 -6.01 -1.25
CA HIS A 247 -5.69 -5.08 -1.49
C HIS A 247 -6.94 -5.88 -1.85
N ILE A 248 -7.99 -5.71 -1.06
CA ILE A 248 -9.32 -6.29 -1.29
C ILE A 248 -10.24 -5.11 -1.60
N ILE A 249 -10.72 -5.04 -2.84
CA ILE A 249 -11.47 -3.88 -3.36
C ILE A 249 -12.78 -4.27 -4.02
N ALA A 250 -13.82 -3.44 -3.90
CA ALA A 250 -15.04 -3.62 -4.67
C ALA A 250 -14.75 -3.40 -6.17
N GLY A 251 -15.05 -4.41 -6.97
CA GLY A 251 -14.83 -4.45 -8.42
C GLY A 251 -15.76 -3.58 -9.26
N PRO A 252 -17.09 -3.47 -8.97
CA PRO A 252 -18.01 -2.78 -9.86
C PRO A 252 -17.68 -1.29 -10.01
N PRO A 253 -17.81 -0.71 -11.23
CA PRO A 253 -17.30 0.62 -11.55
C PRO A 253 -17.83 1.75 -10.65
N GLU A 254 -19.08 1.65 -10.18
CA GLU A 254 -19.71 2.65 -9.32
C GLU A 254 -19.00 2.82 -7.96
N PHE A 255 -18.45 1.74 -7.40
CA PHE A 255 -17.68 1.82 -6.15
C PHE A 255 -16.26 2.37 -6.36
N ARG A 256 -15.83 2.51 -7.61
CA ARG A 256 -14.52 3.05 -8.02
C ARG A 256 -14.62 4.46 -8.60
N ALA A 257 -15.83 4.96 -8.86
CA ALA A 257 -16.09 6.22 -9.55
C ALA A 257 -15.53 7.47 -8.84
N TYR A 258 -15.43 7.43 -7.51
CA TYR A 258 -14.92 8.54 -6.68
C TYR A 258 -13.48 8.31 -6.17
N SER A 259 -12.85 7.22 -6.60
CA SER A 259 -11.54 6.75 -6.17
C SER A 259 -10.42 7.20 -7.12
N THR A 260 -9.16 7.02 -6.70
CA THR A 260 -7.98 7.20 -7.55
C THR A 260 -7.70 5.96 -8.40
N ARG A 261 -7.50 6.19 -9.70
CA ARG A 261 -7.08 5.16 -10.64
C ARG A 261 -5.57 4.89 -10.65
N MET A 262 -4.77 5.74 -9.99
CA MET A 262 -3.29 5.62 -10.02
C MET A 262 -2.76 4.36 -9.33
N HIS A 263 -3.54 3.74 -8.44
CA HIS A 263 -3.17 2.44 -7.86
C HIS A 263 -3.48 1.27 -8.81
N GLU A 264 -4.40 1.42 -9.78
CA GLU A 264 -4.77 0.37 -10.72
C GLU A 264 -3.57 -0.06 -11.59
N GLU A 265 -2.79 0.91 -12.06
CA GLU A 265 -1.65 0.70 -12.97
C GLU A 265 -0.53 -0.16 -12.35
N LYS A 266 -0.41 -0.13 -11.01
CA LYS A 266 0.57 -0.91 -10.24
C LYS A 266 -0.02 -2.09 -9.47
N THR A 267 -1.32 -2.37 -9.67
CA THR A 267 -1.99 -3.51 -9.03
C THR A 267 -1.84 -4.76 -9.89
N MET A 268 -1.08 -5.72 -9.40
CA MET A 268 -1.02 -7.06 -9.97
C MET A 268 -2.15 -7.93 -9.40
N ASP A 269 -2.87 -8.66 -10.24
CA ASP A 269 -3.87 -9.65 -9.79
C ASP A 269 -3.21 -10.75 -8.94
N VAL A 270 -3.81 -11.05 -7.79
CA VAL A 270 -3.25 -12.00 -6.83
C VAL A 270 -3.15 -13.43 -7.39
N ARG A 271 -4.08 -13.85 -8.24
CA ARG A 271 -4.11 -15.20 -8.81
C ARG A 271 -3.03 -15.35 -9.88
N ALA A 272 -2.77 -14.30 -10.66
CA ALA A 272 -1.64 -14.25 -11.57
C ALA A 272 -0.29 -14.41 -10.82
N VAL A 273 -0.12 -13.74 -9.67
CA VAL A 273 1.06 -13.88 -8.80
C VAL A 273 1.17 -15.29 -8.23
N GLN A 274 0.07 -15.84 -7.68
CA GLN A 274 0.03 -17.21 -7.17
C GLN A 274 0.38 -18.23 -8.27
N GLN A 275 -0.22 -18.12 -9.45
CA GLN A 275 0.03 -19.02 -10.59
C GLN A 275 1.49 -18.97 -11.03
N PHE A 276 2.07 -17.77 -11.15
CA PHE A 276 3.47 -17.58 -11.53
C PHE A 276 4.44 -18.23 -10.54
N ILE A 277 4.18 -18.09 -9.24
CA ILE A 277 5.03 -18.67 -8.18
C ILE A 277 4.88 -20.20 -8.11
N MET A 278 3.67 -20.72 -8.36
CA MET A 278 3.37 -22.15 -8.25
C MET A 278 3.78 -22.95 -9.50
N SER A 279 3.82 -22.35 -10.69
CA SER A 279 4.46 -22.97 -11.85
C SER A 279 5.97 -23.15 -11.61
N ASP A 280 6.62 -24.06 -12.32
CA ASP A 280 8.08 -24.30 -12.21
C ASP A 280 8.90 -23.23 -12.97
N GLY A 281 8.54 -21.96 -12.78
CA GLY A 281 8.91 -20.85 -13.65
C GLY A 281 7.96 -20.70 -14.85
N PHE A 282 8.28 -19.77 -15.75
CA PHE A 282 7.51 -19.59 -16.99
C PHE A 282 7.47 -20.90 -17.79
N PRO A 283 6.30 -21.39 -18.26
CA PRO A 283 6.29 -22.30 -19.40
C PRO A 283 6.99 -21.58 -20.56
N ASP A 284 8.07 -22.19 -21.04
CA ASP A 284 9.13 -21.55 -21.83
C ASP A 284 8.58 -20.59 -22.92
N TYR A 285 8.59 -19.29 -22.63
CA TYR A 285 7.98 -18.26 -23.48
C TYR A 285 8.71 -18.13 -24.84
N GLN A 286 9.87 -18.78 -25.01
CA GLN A 286 10.54 -18.90 -26.30
C GLN A 286 9.99 -20.03 -27.18
N SER A 287 9.36 -21.05 -26.60
CA SER A 287 8.85 -22.22 -27.34
C SER A 287 7.69 -21.86 -28.29
N SER A 288 6.87 -20.86 -27.94
CA SER A 288 5.75 -20.38 -28.75
C SER A 288 6.15 -19.60 -30.01
N LYS A 289 7.44 -19.26 -30.19
CA LYS A 289 7.95 -18.53 -31.36
C LYS A 289 8.66 -19.39 -32.41
N ARG A 290 8.78 -20.70 -32.22
CA ARG A 290 9.47 -21.60 -33.17
C ARG A 290 8.57 -22.40 -34.13
N SER A 291 7.24 -22.20 -34.08
CA SER A 291 6.27 -22.92 -34.93
C SER A 291 5.61 -22.07 -36.02
N VAL A 292 6.31 -21.03 -36.53
CA VAL A 292 6.02 -20.50 -37.88
C VAL A 292 6.94 -21.22 -38.86
N GLN A 293 6.62 -22.48 -39.15
CA GLN A 293 7.23 -23.17 -40.29
C GLN A 293 6.70 -22.54 -41.57
N THR A 294 7.63 -22.13 -42.43
CA THR A 294 7.36 -21.78 -43.83
C THR A 294 6.66 -22.93 -44.53
N VAL A 295 5.41 -22.70 -44.95
CA VAL A 295 4.80 -23.46 -46.04
C VAL A 295 5.44 -22.97 -47.34
N ALA A 296 5.98 -23.90 -48.12
CA ALA A 296 6.53 -23.66 -49.45
C ALA A 296 5.47 -23.93 -50.53
#